data_AF-A0A835I085-F1
#
_entry.id   AF-A0A835I085-F1
#
_cell.length_a   1.000
_cell.length_b   1.000
_cell.length_c   1.000
_cell.angle_alpha   90.00
_cell.angle_beta   90.00
_cell.angle_gamma   90.00
#
_symmetry.space_group_name_H-M   'P 1'
#
loop_
_entity.id
_entity.type
_entity.pdbx_description
1 polymer ?
#
loop_
_entity_poly.entity_id
_entity_poly.type
_entity_poly.pdbx_seq_one_letter_code
_entity_poly.pdbx_strand_id
1 'polypeptide(L)'
;MWLQDRSCIEQVQLAFEVDAAGSPSFTLCNKLKQCQKNLKWWNKNIFGLLDTKMQDAQHRLEQIQYESLTQTDLGDDLFAAEHTQIQRYNDLLVQQATHWGQKSCSNWYKFGDLNTKYFHALVKCRRQRSFIHRISDSTGKSSPCYKNLRSSEFIGATGRGIQALTVLLLMLLVWHHQICGGNIQMQKTFHGL
;
A
#
# COMPACT_ATOMS: atom_id res chain seq x y z
N MET A 1 5.40 -8.10 -5.04
CA MET A 1 5.97 -7.88 -3.70
C MET A 1 5.59 -8.98 -2.73
N TRP A 2 4.32 -9.14 -2.31
CA TRP A 2 4.01 -10.19 -1.31
C TRP A 2 4.36 -11.61 -1.80
N LEU A 3 3.91 -11.98 -2.99
CA LEU A 3 4.19 -13.30 -3.59
C LEU A 3 5.62 -13.45 -4.14
N GLN A 4 6.39 -12.37 -4.19
CA GLN A 4 7.80 -12.40 -4.62
C GLN A 4 8.73 -12.66 -3.45
N ASP A 5 8.30 -12.30 -2.23
CA ASP A 5 9.05 -12.59 -1.02
C ASP A 5 8.73 -14.02 -0.56
N ARG A 6 9.78 -14.86 -0.50
CA ARG A 6 9.68 -16.26 -0.07
C ARG A 6 9.07 -16.40 1.32
N SER A 7 9.34 -15.45 2.21
CA SER A 7 8.80 -15.47 3.57
C SER A 7 7.28 -15.38 3.60
N CYS A 8 6.63 -14.81 2.59
CA CYS A 8 5.16 -14.80 2.48
C CYS A 8 4.58 -16.21 2.37
N ILE A 9 5.22 -17.08 1.56
CA ILE A 9 4.76 -18.46 1.34
C ILE A 9 4.95 -19.27 2.62
N GLU A 10 6.06 -19.06 3.31
CA GLU A 10 6.36 -19.69 4.60
C GLU A 10 5.28 -19.34 5.64
N GLN A 11 4.84 -18.09 5.71
CA GLN A 11 3.75 -17.70 6.63
C GLN A 11 2.42 -18.40 6.34
N VAL A 12 2.13 -18.68 5.06
CA VAL A 12 0.93 -19.43 4.65
C VAL A 12 1.08 -20.90 5.02
N GLN A 13 2.24 -21.51 4.77
CA GLN A 13 2.52 -22.91 5.13
C GLN A 13 2.40 -23.12 6.64
N LEU A 14 3.03 -22.27 7.44
CA LEU A 14 2.94 -22.29 8.90
C LEU A 14 1.50 -22.18 9.41
N ALA A 15 0.65 -21.42 8.73
CA ALA A 15 -0.77 -21.32 9.09
C ALA A 15 -1.58 -22.58 8.75
N PHE A 16 -1.13 -23.36 7.76
CA PHE A 16 -1.81 -24.56 7.29
C PHE A 16 -1.31 -25.85 7.92
N GLU A 17 -0.14 -25.84 8.56
CA GLU A 17 0.39 -26.93 9.38
C GLU A 17 -0.35 -27.09 10.73
N VAL A 18 -1.10 -26.08 11.17
CA VAL A 18 -1.85 -26.17 12.43
C VAL A 18 -2.96 -27.20 12.32
N ASP A 19 -2.85 -28.27 13.11
CA ASP A 19 -3.91 -29.25 13.29
C ASP A 19 -5.08 -28.61 14.04
N ALA A 20 -6.28 -28.70 13.44
CA ALA A 20 -7.50 -28.21 14.05
C ALA A 20 -8.53 -29.34 14.09
N ALA A 21 -8.91 -29.73 15.30
CA ALA A 21 -9.98 -30.70 15.54
C ALA A 21 -11.34 -30.06 15.21
N GLY A 22 -12.19 -30.79 14.50
CA GLY A 22 -13.53 -30.35 14.13
C GLY A 22 -13.95 -30.83 12.75
N SER A 23 -15.05 -30.27 12.24
CA SER A 23 -15.50 -30.56 10.87
C SER A 23 -14.53 -29.97 9.84
N PRO A 24 -14.44 -30.53 8.61
CA PRO A 24 -13.57 -30.01 7.56
C PRO A 24 -13.75 -28.50 7.29
N SER A 25 -15.00 -28.03 7.32
CA SER A 25 -15.33 -26.60 7.15
C SER A 25 -14.81 -25.73 8.31
N PHE A 26 -14.86 -26.26 9.54
CA PHE A 26 -14.31 -25.57 10.71
C PHE A 26 -12.78 -25.51 10.65
N THR A 27 -12.13 -26.62 10.33
CA THR A 27 -10.68 -26.71 10.13
C THR A 27 -10.19 -25.74 9.07
N LEU A 28 -10.87 -25.66 7.92
CA LEU A 28 -10.53 -24.71 6.86
C LEU A 28 -10.68 -23.25 7.33
N CYS A 29 -11.81 -22.91 7.96
CA CYS A 29 -12.03 -21.57 8.52
C CYS A 29 -10.96 -21.18 9.54
N ASN A 30 -10.52 -22.13 10.37
CA ASN A 30 -9.49 -21.88 11.38
C ASN A 30 -8.12 -21.62 10.72
N LYS A 31 -7.72 -22.45 9.75
CA LYS A 31 -6.48 -22.26 8.97
C LYS A 31 -6.47 -20.92 8.24
N LEU A 32 -7.60 -20.51 7.64
CA LEU A 32 -7.73 -19.20 7.00
C LEU A 32 -7.61 -18.04 7.99
N LYS A 33 -8.21 -18.13 9.18
CA LYS A 33 -8.06 -17.12 10.25
C LYS A 33 -6.62 -17.03 10.73
N GLN A 34 -5.93 -18.16 10.87
CA GLN A 34 -4.53 -18.19 11.27
C GLN A 34 -3.63 -17.59 10.20
N CYS A 35 -3.87 -17.93 8.93
CA CYS A 35 -3.18 -17.36 7.79
C CYS A 35 -3.35 -15.84 7.75
N GLN A 36 -4.57 -15.35 7.96
CA GLN A 36 -4.84 -13.91 8.06
C GLN A 36 -4.03 -13.24 9.18
N LYS A 37 -3.91 -13.86 10.36
CA LYS A 37 -3.12 -13.34 11.48
C LYS A 37 -1.63 -13.29 11.14
N ASN A 38 -1.08 -14.40 10.64
CA ASN A 38 0.33 -14.51 10.25
C ASN A 38 0.68 -13.47 9.20
N LEU A 39 -0.13 -13.35 8.14
CA LEU A 39 0.10 -12.37 7.07
C LEU A 39 -0.03 -10.92 7.55
N LYS A 40 -0.93 -10.63 8.50
CA LYS A 40 -1.01 -9.28 9.11
C LYS A 40 0.24 -8.95 9.91
N TRP A 41 0.71 -9.88 10.73
CA TRP A 41 1.94 -9.72 11.50
C TRP A 41 3.13 -9.54 10.57
N TRP A 42 3.27 -10.43 9.58
CA TRP A 42 4.35 -10.38 8.60
C TRP A 42 4.35 -9.09 7.80
N ASN A 43 3.19 -8.64 7.32
CA ASN A 43 3.10 -7.37 6.60
C ASN A 43 3.55 -6.19 7.48
N LYS A 44 3.22 -6.19 8.77
CA LYS A 44 3.68 -5.15 9.70
C LYS A 44 5.20 -5.22 9.95
N ASN A 45 5.76 -6.41 10.13
CA ASN A 45 7.16 -6.58 10.53
C ASN A 45 8.14 -6.64 9.36
N ILE A 46 7.70 -6.96 8.15
CA ILE A 46 8.58 -7.03 6.98
C ILE A 46 8.41 -5.77 6.13
N PHE A 47 7.17 -5.37 5.85
CA PHE A 47 6.90 -4.19 5.01
C PHE A 47 6.63 -2.92 5.79
N GLY A 48 6.11 -3.00 7.03
CA GLY A 48 6.05 -1.82 7.90
C GLY A 48 7.42 -1.26 8.27
N LEU A 49 8.47 -2.10 8.17
CA LEU A 49 9.86 -1.67 8.31
C LEU A 49 10.50 -1.19 6.99
N LEU A 50 9.79 -1.20 5.86
CA LEU A 50 10.37 -0.77 4.58
C LEU A 50 10.77 0.71 4.61
N ASP A 51 9.91 1.56 5.17
CA ASP A 51 10.19 2.99 5.30
C ASP A 51 11.38 3.25 6.25
N THR A 52 11.47 2.50 7.36
CA THR A 52 12.62 2.56 8.28
C THR A 52 13.91 2.09 7.60
N LYS A 53 13.87 0.98 6.86
CA LYS A 53 15.03 0.47 6.10
C LYS A 53 15.50 1.46 5.06
N MET A 54 14.59 2.22 4.45
CA MET A 54 14.93 3.28 3.50
C MET A 54 15.59 4.47 4.19
N GLN A 55 15.06 4.92 5.33
CA GLN A 55 15.66 5.98 6.14
C GLN A 55 17.07 5.59 6.60
N ASP A 56 17.24 4.36 7.08
CA ASP A 56 18.54 3.84 7.51
C ASP A 56 19.54 3.75 6.34
N ALA A 57 19.08 3.30 5.16
CA ALA A 57 19.92 3.24 3.96
C ALA A 57 20.32 4.62 3.47
N GLN A 58 19.39 5.59 3.50
CA GLN A 58 19.66 6.98 3.14
C GLN A 58 20.66 7.62 4.11
N HIS A 59 20.46 7.48 5.41
CA HIS A 59 21.38 8.02 6.42
C HIS A 59 22.79 7.45 6.26
N ARG A 60 22.91 6.15 6.00
CA ARG A 60 24.22 5.51 5.73
C ARG A 60 24.88 6.07 4.47
N LEU A 61 24.10 6.35 3.43
CA LEU A 61 24.60 6.96 2.21
C LEU A 61 25.15 8.36 2.48
N GLU A 62 24.39 9.18 3.21
CA GLU A 62 24.78 10.53 3.60
C GLU A 62 26.06 10.53 4.45
N GLN A 63 26.22 9.55 5.35
CA GLN A 63 27.44 9.37 6.14
C GLN A 63 28.65 9.06 5.25
N ILE A 64 28.53 8.09 4.34
CA ILE A 64 29.63 7.72 3.43
C ILE A 64 30.03 8.91 2.54
N GLN A 65 29.04 9.67 2.05
CA GLN A 65 29.29 10.87 1.25
C GLN A 65 29.97 11.97 2.05
N TYR A 66 29.60 12.15 3.32
CA TYR A 66 30.26 13.08 4.21
C TYR A 66 31.71 12.68 4.53
N GLU A 67 31.96 11.39 4.77
CA GLU A 67 33.31 10.84 4.99
C GLU A 67 34.19 11.03 3.75
N SER A 68 33.63 10.82 2.56
CA SER A 68 34.27 11.06 1.26
C SER A 68 34.65 12.54 1.06
N LEU A 69 33.88 13.49 1.58
CA LEU A 69 34.20 14.92 1.47
C LEU A 69 35.26 15.39 2.48
N THR A 70 35.45 14.65 3.57
CA THR A 70 36.33 15.06 4.69
C THR A 70 37.69 14.37 4.68
N GLN A 71 37.82 13.21 4.03
CA GLN A 71 39.10 12.51 3.89
C GLN A 71 39.83 12.92 2.60
N THR A 72 41.12 13.22 2.73
CA THR A 72 41.98 13.66 1.61
C THR A 72 42.57 12.49 0.82
N ASP A 73 42.46 11.27 1.35
CA ASP A 73 43.00 10.03 0.78
C ASP A 73 41.82 9.05 0.60
N LEU A 74 41.09 9.18 -0.51
CA LEU A 74 39.97 8.29 -0.83
C LEU A 74 40.52 6.93 -1.25
N GLY A 75 40.47 5.96 -0.34
CA GLY A 75 40.71 4.55 -0.68
C GLY A 75 39.60 3.98 -1.55
N ASP A 76 39.95 3.07 -2.47
CA ASP A 76 39.00 2.29 -3.29
C ASP A 76 37.87 1.62 -2.48
N ASP A 77 38.13 1.35 -1.20
CA ASP A 77 37.18 0.76 -0.25
C ASP A 77 35.96 1.67 0.03
N LEU A 78 36.14 2.99 0.09
CA LEU A 78 35.05 3.96 0.32
C LEU A 78 34.12 4.03 -0.90
N PHE A 79 34.68 4.05 -2.10
CA PHE A 79 33.91 4.01 -3.34
C PHE A 79 33.12 2.71 -3.49
N ALA A 80 33.72 1.56 -3.14
CA ALA A 80 33.03 0.27 -3.14
C ALA A 80 31.89 0.23 -2.11
N ALA A 81 32.11 0.81 -0.92
CA ALA A 81 31.09 0.91 0.12
C ALA A 81 29.92 1.82 -0.31
N GLU A 82 30.21 2.98 -0.91
CA GLU A 82 29.20 3.89 -1.45
C GLU A 82 28.36 3.20 -2.52
N HIS A 83 29.02 2.61 -3.52
CA HIS A 83 28.34 1.90 -4.62
C HIS A 83 27.40 0.80 -4.10
N THR A 84 27.85 0.03 -3.10
CA THR A 84 27.03 -1.02 -2.47
C THR A 84 25.80 -0.44 -1.75
N GLN A 85 25.94 0.69 -1.05
CA GLN A 85 24.80 1.34 -0.40
C GLN A 85 23.83 1.98 -1.40
N ILE A 86 24.33 2.57 -2.50
CA ILE A 86 23.48 3.07 -3.60
C ILE A 86 22.64 1.93 -4.16
N GLN A 87 23.25 0.78 -4.45
CA GLN A 87 22.52 -0.39 -4.95
C GLN A 87 21.42 -0.84 -3.97
N ARG A 88 21.76 -0.95 -2.68
CA ARG A 88 20.80 -1.31 -1.65
C ARG A 88 19.64 -0.32 -1.55
N TYR A 89 19.92 0.97 -1.63
CA TYR A 89 18.89 2.02 -1.60
C TYR A 89 17.98 1.95 -2.82
N ASN A 90 18.54 1.73 -4.02
CA ASN A 90 17.77 1.53 -5.25
C ASN A 90 16.87 0.30 -5.19
N ASP A 91 17.34 -0.82 -4.64
CA ASP A 91 16.51 -2.01 -4.46
C ASP A 91 15.33 -1.74 -3.53
N LEU A 92 15.54 -0.98 -2.44
CA LEU A 92 14.48 -0.58 -1.52
C LEU A 92 13.47 0.36 -2.21
N LEU A 93 13.92 1.28 -3.06
CA LEU A 93 13.05 2.14 -3.86
C LEU A 93 12.16 1.32 -4.81
N VAL A 94 12.72 0.32 -5.49
CA VAL A 94 11.93 -0.57 -6.37
C VAL A 94 10.87 -1.34 -5.57
N GLN A 95 11.24 -1.83 -4.38
CA GLN A 95 10.29 -2.47 -3.48
C GLN A 95 9.19 -1.49 -3.05
N GLN A 96 9.54 -0.26 -2.69
CA GLN A 96 8.57 0.76 -2.27
C GLN A 96 7.63 1.16 -3.42
N ALA A 97 8.16 1.36 -4.62
CA ALA A 97 7.36 1.64 -5.81
C ALA A 97 6.38 0.49 -6.11
N THR A 98 6.85 -0.76 -5.97
CA THR A 98 6.00 -1.95 -6.14
C THR A 98 4.92 -2.02 -5.05
N HIS A 99 5.26 -1.73 -3.80
CA HIS A 99 4.32 -1.67 -2.67
C HIS A 99 3.19 -0.70 -2.98
N TRP A 100 3.56 0.55 -3.31
CA TRP A 100 2.60 1.61 -3.58
C TRP A 100 1.80 1.33 -4.85
N GLY A 101 2.39 0.74 -5.89
CA GLY A 101 1.68 0.31 -7.10
C GLY A 101 0.64 -0.78 -6.85
N GLN A 102 0.93 -1.73 -5.94
CA GLN A 102 -0.03 -2.74 -5.51
C GLN A 102 -1.16 -2.10 -4.69
N LYS A 103 -0.82 -1.21 -3.75
CA LYS A 103 -1.77 -0.55 -2.84
C LYS A 103 -2.71 0.42 -3.57
N SER A 104 -2.18 1.17 -4.53
CA SER A 104 -2.94 2.09 -5.38
C SER A 104 -3.79 1.36 -6.42
N CYS A 105 -3.68 0.03 -6.52
CA CYS A 105 -4.30 -0.77 -7.58
C CYS A 105 -3.96 -0.17 -8.95
N SER A 106 -2.70 0.15 -9.25
CA SER A 106 -2.33 0.76 -10.54
C SER A 106 -2.75 -0.11 -11.76
N ASN A 107 -2.88 -1.42 -11.55
CA ASN A 107 -3.47 -2.36 -12.52
C ASN A 107 -4.95 -2.07 -12.82
N TRP A 108 -5.71 -1.48 -11.90
CA TRP A 108 -7.06 -0.97 -12.18
C TRP A 108 -7.03 0.09 -13.28
N TYR A 109 -6.03 0.95 -13.31
CA TYR A 109 -5.90 1.97 -14.37
C TYR A 109 -5.50 1.35 -15.72
N LYS A 110 -4.64 0.32 -15.71
CA LYS A 110 -4.20 -0.41 -16.93
C LYS A 110 -5.26 -1.37 -17.49
N PHE A 111 -6.00 -2.06 -16.63
CA PHE A 111 -6.90 -3.16 -17.04
C PHE A 111 -8.39 -2.86 -16.78
N GLY A 112 -8.71 -1.77 -16.09
CA GLY A 112 -10.08 -1.40 -15.74
C GLY A 112 -10.91 -0.99 -16.95
N ASP A 113 -10.29 -0.45 -17.99
CA ASP A 113 -10.98 -0.05 -19.22
C ASP A 113 -11.08 -1.20 -20.25
N LEU A 114 -10.31 -2.28 -20.05
CA LEU A 114 -10.22 -3.40 -21.01
C LEU A 114 -11.43 -4.36 -20.98
N ASN A 115 -12.56 -4.01 -20.35
CA ASN A 115 -13.80 -4.81 -20.25
C ASN A 115 -13.55 -6.33 -20.02
N THR A 116 -12.54 -6.65 -19.21
CA THR A 116 -12.11 -8.04 -19.03
C THR A 116 -13.12 -8.81 -18.18
N LYS A 117 -13.21 -10.14 -18.37
CA LYS A 117 -14.05 -11.00 -17.49
C LYS A 117 -13.70 -10.83 -16.00
N TYR A 118 -12.42 -10.58 -15.71
CA TYR A 118 -11.92 -10.27 -14.36
C TYR A 118 -12.53 -8.97 -13.80
N PHE A 119 -12.64 -7.91 -14.61
CA PHE A 119 -13.27 -6.65 -14.23
C PHE A 119 -14.75 -6.85 -13.87
N HIS A 120 -15.52 -7.56 -14.72
CA HIS A 120 -16.93 -7.81 -14.45
C HIS A 120 -17.14 -8.66 -13.17
N ALA A 121 -16.27 -9.64 -12.92
CA ALA A 121 -16.30 -10.43 -11.68
C ALA A 121 -16.01 -9.57 -10.44
N LEU A 122 -15.00 -8.71 -10.49
CA LEU A 122 -14.66 -7.77 -9.42
C LEU A 122 -15.78 -6.77 -9.13
N VAL A 123 -16.37 -6.17 -10.17
CA VAL A 123 -17.51 -5.24 -10.06
C VAL A 123 -18.71 -5.95 -9.43
N LYS A 124 -19.00 -7.20 -9.83
CA LYS A 124 -20.07 -8.01 -9.24
C LYS A 124 -19.83 -8.27 -7.75
N CYS A 125 -18.61 -8.66 -7.36
CA CYS A 125 -18.24 -8.85 -5.96
C CYS A 125 -18.35 -7.55 -5.14
N ARG A 126 -17.92 -6.41 -5.69
CA ARG A 126 -18.06 -5.10 -5.03
C ARG A 126 -19.52 -4.69 -4.87
N ARG A 127 -20.35 -4.91 -5.90
CA ARG A 127 -21.80 -4.66 -5.85
C ARG A 127 -22.48 -5.51 -4.77
N GLN A 128 -22.14 -6.80 -4.67
CA GLN A 128 -22.66 -7.68 -3.62
C GLN A 128 -22.25 -7.20 -2.22
N ARG A 129 -20.99 -6.81 -2.02
CA ARG A 129 -20.50 -6.30 -0.73
C ARG A 129 -21.09 -4.94 -0.35
N SER A 130 -21.46 -4.12 -1.34
CA SER A 130 -22.04 -2.79 -1.13
C SER A 130 -23.58 -2.81 -1.17
N PHE A 131 -24.18 -4.00 -1.26
CA PHE A 131 -25.63 -4.14 -1.34
C PHE A 131 -26.23 -3.92 0.04
N ILE A 132 -26.99 -2.84 0.19
CA ILE A 132 -27.72 -2.53 1.42
C ILE A 132 -29.01 -3.35 1.40
N HIS A 133 -29.03 -4.44 2.18
CA HIS A 133 -30.19 -5.33 2.25
C HIS A 133 -31.42 -4.68 2.88
N ARG A 134 -31.21 -3.79 3.85
CA ARG A 134 -32.29 -3.21 4.65
C ARG A 134 -31.92 -1.81 5.12
N ILE A 135 -32.88 -0.90 5.10
CA ILE A 135 -32.73 0.45 5.63
C ILE A 135 -33.69 0.55 6.82
N SER A 136 -33.17 1.03 7.95
CA SER A 136 -33.95 1.22 9.18
C SER A 136 -34.05 2.69 9.50
N ASP A 137 -35.24 3.15 9.83
CA ASP A 137 -35.48 4.49 10.33
C ASP A 137 -35.13 4.59 11.83
N SER A 138 -35.02 5.81 12.36
CA SER A 138 -34.77 6.16 13.77
C SER A 138 -35.75 5.52 14.76
N THR A 139 -36.92 5.10 14.28
CA THR A 139 -37.98 4.40 15.03
C THR A 139 -37.83 2.87 15.01
N GLY A 140 -36.76 2.33 14.42
CA GLY A 140 -36.49 0.89 14.33
C GLY A 140 -37.27 0.15 13.23
N LYS A 141 -38.08 0.86 12.43
CA LYS A 141 -38.93 0.25 11.39
C LYS A 141 -38.11 -0.13 10.16
N SER A 142 -38.08 -1.44 9.94
CA SER A 142 -37.37 -2.20 8.91
C SER A 142 -37.89 -2.26 7.48
N SER A 143 -37.53 -1.37 6.54
CA SER A 143 -37.99 -1.49 5.14
C SER A 143 -37.01 -2.29 4.24
N PRO A 144 -37.47 -3.28 3.44
CA PRO A 144 -36.64 -3.95 2.44
C PRO A 144 -36.25 -2.99 1.31
N CYS A 145 -34.98 -3.02 0.88
CA CYS A 145 -34.51 -2.15 -0.20
C CYS A 145 -34.91 -2.73 -1.57
N TYR A 146 -35.99 -2.22 -2.17
CA TYR A 146 -36.44 -2.60 -3.52
C TYR A 146 -35.90 -1.66 -4.59
N LYS A 147 -34.60 -1.67 -4.88
CA LYS A 147 -34.09 -1.06 -6.11
C LYS A 147 -32.98 -1.90 -6.74
N ASN A 148 -33.34 -2.67 -7.76
CA ASN A 148 -32.44 -2.95 -8.87
C ASN A 148 -32.26 -1.63 -9.64
N LEU A 149 -31.27 -0.82 -9.25
CA LEU A 149 -30.82 0.31 -10.08
C LEU A 149 -30.15 -0.28 -11.32
N ARG A 150 -30.95 -0.43 -12.38
CA ARG A 150 -30.47 -0.71 -13.74
C ARG A 150 -29.56 0.46 -14.10
N SER A 151 -28.26 0.18 -14.16
CA SER A 151 -27.21 1.18 -14.37
C SER A 151 -27.17 1.65 -15.82
N SER A 152 -28.14 2.46 -16.22
CA SER A 152 -28.02 3.44 -17.30
C SER A 152 -28.42 4.77 -16.69
N GLU A 153 -27.56 5.79 -16.80
CA GLU A 153 -27.67 7.08 -16.11
C GLU A 153 -27.14 7.08 -14.67
N PHE A 154 -25.81 6.98 -14.53
CA PHE A 154 -25.11 7.68 -13.45
C PHE A 154 -23.75 8.16 -13.98
N ILE A 155 -23.80 9.08 -14.94
CA ILE A 155 -22.72 10.05 -15.12
C ILE A 155 -23.08 11.18 -14.14
N GLY A 156 -22.37 11.24 -13.01
CA GLY A 156 -22.60 12.33 -12.05
C GLY A 156 -22.23 11.96 -10.63
N ALA A 157 -21.00 12.32 -10.26
CA ALA A 157 -20.60 12.75 -8.92
C ALA A 157 -21.18 11.99 -7.70
N THR A 158 -20.34 11.17 -7.06
CA THR A 158 -19.61 11.58 -5.83
C THR A 158 -18.94 10.37 -5.19
N GLY A 159 -17.70 10.57 -4.74
CA GLY A 159 -17.24 9.88 -3.52
C GLY A 159 -16.08 8.90 -3.60
N ARG A 160 -15.30 8.77 -4.70
CA ARG A 160 -13.95 8.13 -4.66
C ARG A 160 -12.90 8.69 -5.65
N GLY A 161 -13.24 9.71 -6.45
CA GLY A 161 -12.26 10.41 -7.30
C GLY A 161 -11.39 11.42 -6.53
N ILE A 162 -11.94 11.99 -5.45
CA ILE A 162 -11.21 12.96 -4.61
C ILE A 162 -10.12 12.26 -3.79
N GLN A 163 -10.29 11.00 -3.40
CA GLN A 163 -9.23 10.26 -2.71
C GLN A 163 -8.06 9.90 -3.63
N ALA A 164 -8.31 9.62 -4.91
CA ALA A 164 -7.22 9.37 -5.87
C ALA A 164 -6.46 10.66 -6.20
N LEU A 165 -7.17 11.78 -6.40
CA LEU A 165 -6.53 13.08 -6.63
C LEU A 165 -5.86 13.64 -5.39
N THR A 166 -6.40 13.45 -4.18
CA THR A 166 -5.70 13.86 -2.95
C THR A 166 -4.50 12.98 -2.67
N VAL A 167 -4.55 11.68 -2.96
CA VAL A 167 -3.37 10.81 -2.86
C VAL A 167 -2.34 11.14 -3.94
N LEU A 168 -2.75 11.44 -5.18
CA LEU A 168 -1.85 11.91 -6.23
C LEU A 168 -1.28 13.30 -5.95
N LEU A 169 -2.07 14.23 -5.41
CA LEU A 169 -1.63 15.57 -5.02
C LEU A 169 -0.71 15.50 -3.80
N LEU A 170 -1.00 14.65 -2.81
CA LEU A 170 -0.10 14.38 -1.69
C LEU A 170 1.17 13.66 -2.16
N MET A 171 1.08 12.73 -3.11
CA MET A 171 2.26 12.09 -3.71
C MET A 171 3.08 13.08 -4.53
N LEU A 172 2.47 14.00 -5.28
CA LEU A 172 3.15 15.06 -6.02
C LEU A 172 3.75 16.13 -5.09
N LEU A 173 3.05 16.49 -4.00
CA LEU A 173 3.56 17.43 -3.00
C LEU A 173 4.71 16.83 -2.19
N VAL A 174 4.62 15.56 -1.80
CA VAL A 174 5.72 14.84 -1.13
C VAL A 174 6.89 14.63 -2.09
N TRP A 175 6.63 14.30 -3.36
CA TRP A 175 7.67 14.16 -4.39
C TRP A 175 8.37 15.49 -4.71
N HIS A 176 7.62 16.59 -4.80
CA HIS A 176 8.18 17.94 -4.99
C HIS A 176 8.94 18.42 -3.76
N HIS A 177 8.48 18.11 -2.55
CA HIS A 177 9.18 18.45 -1.30
C HIS A 177 10.48 17.63 -1.10
N GLN A 178 10.53 16.39 -1.59
CA GLN A 178 11.73 15.54 -1.49
C GLN A 178 12.76 15.81 -2.61
N ILE A 179 12.30 16.29 -3.78
CA ILE A 179 13.18 16.66 -4.91
C ILE A 179 13.71 18.09 -4.78
N CYS A 180 12.89 19.02 -4.27
CA CYS A 180 13.33 20.38 -3.98
C CYS A 180 13.92 20.45 -2.56
N GLY A 181 15.06 19.79 -2.34
CA GLY A 181 15.93 19.99 -1.17
C GLY A 181 16.60 21.38 -1.19
N GLY A 182 15.80 22.44 -1.26
CA GLY A 182 16.23 23.83 -1.32
C GLY A 182 15.47 24.68 -0.30
N ASN A 183 16.15 24.95 0.80
CA ASN A 183 15.83 25.84 1.91
C ASN A 183 14.90 27.03 1.55
N ILE A 184 13.61 26.98 1.92
CA ILE A 184 12.73 28.16 1.95
C ILE A 184 11.94 28.16 3.27
N GLN A 185 12.35 29.04 4.19
CA GLN A 185 11.52 29.45 5.32
C GLN A 185 10.29 30.21 4.80
N MET A 186 9.09 29.74 5.13
CA MET A 186 7.85 30.51 4.97
C MET A 186 7.32 30.87 6.36
N GLN A 187 7.53 32.13 6.74
CA GLN A 187 6.89 32.77 7.89
C GLN A 187 5.37 32.75 7.68
N LYS A 188 4.62 32.19 8.65
CA LYS A 188 3.17 32.38 8.74
C LYS A 188 2.88 33.75 9.34
N THR A 189 2.42 34.70 8.53
CA THR A 189 1.69 35.87 9.02
C THR A 189 0.22 35.50 9.20
N PHE A 190 -0.20 35.44 10.47
CA PHE A 190 -1.60 35.38 10.87
C PHE A 190 -2.15 36.81 10.83
N HIS A 191 -3.15 37.07 9.99
CA HIS A 191 -4.06 38.20 10.24
C HIS A 191 -5.48 37.65 10.29
N GLY A 192 -6.06 37.76 11.48
CA GLY A 192 -7.48 37.57 11.70
C GLY A 192 -8.25 38.84 11.30
N LEU A 193 -9.46 38.60 10.82
CA LEU A 193 -10.70 39.26 11.16
C LEU A 193 -11.84 38.26 10.89
#